data_AF-A0A6V8KGW3-F1
#
_entry.id   AF-A0A6V8KGW3-F1
#
_cell.length_a   1.000
_cell.length_b   1.000
_cell.length_c   1.000
_cell.angle_alpha   90.00
_cell.angle_beta   90.00
_cell.angle_gamma   90.00
#
_symmetry.space_group_name_H-M   'P 1'
#
loop_
_entity.id
_entity.type
_entity.pdbx_description
1 polymer ?
#
loop_
_entity_poly.entity_id
_entity_poly.type
_entity_poly.pdbx_seq_one_letter_code
_entity_poly.pdbx_strand_id
1 'polypeptide(L)'
;MAFSFTSAGTVPNCSDVHGTGDSPPRGRTAVLFVRVPGHTRYYYEQPLRFDAARQTWRANRVVVGDQTSAGQRFELHAYAVSDSYAAELSTHDGEPYWVPSVPGERLGWTTVKRDDNAGSC
;
A
#
# COMPACT_ATOMS: atom_id res chain seq x y z
N MET A 1 -10.17 16.57 1.10
CA MET A 1 -10.23 15.88 -0.20
C MET A 1 -10.46 14.40 0.04
N ALA A 2 -11.22 13.70 -0.81
CA ALA A 2 -11.39 12.25 -0.65
C ALA A 2 -10.09 11.52 -1.01
N PHE A 3 -9.70 10.51 -0.22
CA PHE A 3 -8.52 9.70 -0.49
C PHE A 3 -8.75 8.85 -1.75
N SER A 4 -7.81 8.87 -2.69
CA SER A 4 -7.89 8.08 -3.92
C SER A 4 -6.52 7.65 -4.44
N PHE A 5 -6.49 6.51 -5.11
CA PHE A 5 -5.32 6.02 -5.84
C PHE A 5 -5.34 6.57 -7.26
N THR A 6 -4.17 6.98 -7.77
CA THR A 6 -3.98 7.40 -9.18
C THR A 6 -3.19 6.34 -9.98
N SER A 7 -2.91 5.17 -9.39
CA SER A 7 -2.10 4.12 -10.02
C SER A 7 -2.67 3.60 -11.33
N ALA A 8 -1.79 3.21 -12.26
CA ALA A 8 -2.17 2.48 -13.46
C ALA A 8 -2.84 1.13 -13.10
N GLY A 9 -3.80 0.69 -13.92
CA GLY A 9 -4.49 -0.60 -13.71
C GLY A 9 -3.57 -1.83 -13.85
N THR A 10 -2.36 -1.63 -14.39
CA THR A 10 -1.30 -2.64 -14.51
C THR A 10 0.00 -2.06 -13.96
N VAL A 11 0.73 -2.83 -13.15
CA VAL A 11 1.98 -2.40 -12.51
C VAL A 11 3.05 -3.51 -12.53
N PRO A 12 4.35 -3.16 -12.59
CA PRO A 12 5.43 -4.11 -12.36
C PRO A 12 5.45 -4.58 -10.89
N ASN A 13 6.20 -5.65 -10.62
CA ASN A 13 6.34 -6.16 -9.25
C ASN A 13 6.88 -5.10 -8.30
N CYS A 14 7.83 -4.27 -8.74
CA CYS A 14 8.31 -3.13 -7.98
C CYS A 14 7.79 -1.83 -8.59
N SER A 15 6.83 -1.18 -7.94
CA SER A 15 6.16 0.00 -8.52
C SER A 15 5.99 1.14 -7.54
N ASP A 16 6.10 2.38 -8.05
CA ASP A 16 5.76 3.57 -7.29
C ASP A 16 4.24 3.78 -7.37
N VAL A 17 3.59 3.78 -6.21
CA VAL A 17 2.15 3.99 -6.06
C VAL A 17 1.92 5.38 -5.49
N HIS A 18 1.00 6.12 -6.10
CA HIS A 18 0.68 7.46 -5.64
C HIS A 18 -0.80 7.76 -5.82
N GLY A 19 -1.23 8.84 -5.17
CA GLY A 19 -2.60 9.26 -5.20
C GLY A 19 -2.82 10.64 -4.61
N THR A 20 -4.08 10.94 -4.35
CA THR A 20 -4.51 12.20 -3.75
C THR A 20 -5.23 11.94 -2.44
N GLY A 21 -5.20 12.90 -1.53
CA GLY A 21 -5.82 12.80 -0.23
C GLY A 21 -5.07 13.58 0.85
N ASP A 22 -5.78 13.88 1.93
CA ASP A 22 -5.20 14.54 3.08
C ASP A 22 -4.43 13.55 3.97
N SER A 23 -3.38 14.02 4.63
CA SER A 23 -2.70 13.25 5.66
C SER A 23 -3.68 12.91 6.81
N PRO A 24 -3.58 11.73 7.44
CA PRO A 24 -4.38 11.40 8.60
C PRO A 24 -4.23 12.44 9.73
N PRO A 25 -5.21 12.53 10.65
CA PRO A 25 -5.07 13.36 11.84
C PRO A 25 -3.91 12.90 12.72
N ARG A 26 -3.43 13.79 13.60
CA ARG A 26 -2.35 13.47 14.56
C ARG A 26 -2.66 12.20 15.35
N GLY A 27 -1.61 11.40 15.62
CA GLY A 27 -1.75 10.11 16.29
C GLY A 27 -2.07 8.95 15.34
N ARG A 28 -2.21 9.23 14.04
CA ARG A 28 -2.43 8.22 13.01
C ARG A 28 -1.46 8.35 11.85
N THR A 29 -1.12 7.20 11.30
CA THR A 29 -0.26 7.05 10.13
C THR A 29 -1.01 6.25 9.06
N ALA A 30 -0.94 6.68 7.80
CA ALA A 30 -1.50 5.90 6.70
C ALA A 30 -0.47 4.88 6.23
N VAL A 31 -0.88 3.61 6.16
CA VAL A 31 -0.03 2.49 5.78
C VAL A 31 -0.63 1.79 4.57
N LEU A 32 0.24 1.44 3.62
CA LEU A 32 -0.11 0.66 2.43
C LEU A 32 0.00 -0.83 2.72
N PHE A 33 -1.02 -1.56 2.28
CA PHE A 33 -1.05 -3.01 2.28
C PHE A 33 -1.39 -3.55 0.89
N VAL A 34 -0.84 -4.71 0.57
CA VAL A 34 -1.14 -5.48 -0.64
C VAL A 34 -1.89 -6.73 -0.26
N ARG A 35 -2.91 -7.08 -1.03
CA ARG A 35 -3.74 -8.26 -0.78
C ARG A 35 -4.08 -8.96 -2.08
N VAL A 36 -4.10 -10.29 -2.07
CA VAL A 36 -4.67 -11.07 -3.19
C VAL A 36 -6.21 -11.08 -3.02
N PRO A 37 -7.00 -10.75 -4.06
CA PRO A 37 -8.46 -10.81 -3.98
C PRO A 37 -8.95 -12.17 -3.48
N GLY A 38 -9.85 -12.15 -2.49
CA GLY A 38 -10.40 -13.36 -1.87
C GLY A 38 -9.52 -14.00 -0.77
N HIS A 39 -8.28 -13.57 -0.59
CA HIS A 39 -7.43 -14.03 0.52
C HIS A 39 -7.71 -13.22 1.79
N THR A 40 -7.39 -13.73 2.97
CA THR A 40 -7.57 -13.00 4.24
C THR A 40 -6.34 -12.21 4.69
N ARG A 41 -5.18 -12.42 4.04
CA ARG A 41 -3.90 -11.82 4.44
C ARG A 41 -3.71 -10.43 3.82
N TYR A 42 -3.30 -9.47 4.64
CA TYR A 42 -2.82 -8.16 4.22
C TYR A 42 -1.30 -8.13 4.38
N TYR A 43 -0.58 -8.04 3.27
CA TYR A 43 0.86 -7.88 3.27
C TYR A 43 1.19 -6.42 3.50
N TYR A 44 1.96 -6.15 4.55
CA TYR A 44 2.48 -4.83 4.86
C TYR A 44 3.53 -4.43 3.81
N GLU A 45 3.47 -3.18 3.37
CA GLU A 45 4.49 -2.62 2.49
C GLU A 45 5.25 -1.50 3.17
N GLN A 46 4.58 -0.36 3.41
CA GLN A 46 5.21 0.81 4.01
C GLN A 46 4.20 1.90 4.39
N PRO A 47 4.59 2.89 5.21
CA PRO A 47 3.83 4.11 5.43
C PRO A 47 3.80 5.00 4.18
N LEU A 48 2.68 5.68 3.96
CA LEU A 48 2.53 6.65 2.88
C LEU A 48 3.24 7.96 3.20
N ARG A 49 3.92 8.54 2.21
CA ARG A 49 4.54 9.86 2.30
C ARG A 49 3.61 10.91 1.71
N PHE A 50 3.12 11.83 2.54
CA PHE A 50 2.21 12.91 2.11
C PHE A 50 2.96 14.19 1.76
N ASP A 51 2.50 14.88 0.72
CA ASP A 51 2.79 16.28 0.40
C ASP A 51 1.54 17.10 0.71
N ALA A 52 1.50 17.70 1.90
CA ALA A 52 0.33 18.44 2.38
C ALA A 52 0.02 19.69 1.53
N ALA A 53 1.03 20.31 0.91
CA ALA A 53 0.83 21.48 0.07
C ALA A 53 0.11 21.13 -1.24
N ARG A 54 0.25 19.89 -1.71
CA ARG A 54 -0.40 19.39 -2.93
C ARG A 54 -1.55 18.42 -2.69
N GLN A 55 -1.79 18.05 -1.43
CA GLN A 55 -2.77 17.02 -1.05
C GLN A 55 -2.54 15.71 -1.83
N THR A 56 -1.28 15.34 -2.00
CA THR A 56 -0.88 14.09 -2.66
C THR A 56 -0.13 13.18 -1.70
N TRP A 57 -0.08 11.90 -2.03
CA TRP A 57 0.69 10.92 -1.30
C TRP A 57 1.39 9.96 -2.25
N ARG A 58 2.47 9.34 -1.77
CA ARG A 58 3.21 8.31 -2.50
C ARG A 58 3.78 7.22 -1.59
N ALA A 59 3.95 6.04 -2.15
CA ALA A 59 4.72 4.92 -1.63
C ALA A 59 5.64 4.44 -2.77
N ASN A 60 6.92 4.28 -2.49
CA ASN A 60 7.90 4.00 -3.53
C ASN A 60 8.34 2.54 -3.44
N ARG A 61 8.62 1.89 -4.57
CA ARG A 61 9.08 0.49 -4.60
C ARG A 61 8.15 -0.48 -3.84
N VAL A 62 6.85 -0.32 -4.05
CA VAL A 62 5.83 -1.23 -3.50
C VAL A 62 5.97 -2.58 -4.20
N VAL A 63 6.07 -3.65 -3.41
CA VAL A 63 6.18 -5.03 -3.89
C VAL A 63 4.79 -5.62 -4.10
N VAL A 64 4.43 -5.85 -5.36
CA VAL A 64 3.13 -6.41 -5.75
C VAL A 64 3.32 -7.88 -6.14
N GLY A 65 3.20 -8.76 -5.15
CA GLY A 65 3.38 -10.22 -5.29
C GLY A 65 4.83 -10.66 -5.40
N ASP A 66 5.07 -11.86 -5.93
CA ASP A 66 6.40 -12.47 -6.11
C ASP A 66 6.67 -12.83 -7.58
N GLN A 67 7.87 -13.34 -7.91
CA GLN A 67 8.22 -13.68 -9.30
C GLN A 67 7.24 -14.62 -10.03
N THR A 68 6.40 -15.38 -9.30
CA THR A 68 5.41 -16.29 -9.87
C THR A 68 4.04 -15.65 -10.11
N SER A 69 3.86 -14.41 -9.69
CA SER A 69 2.57 -13.72 -9.64
C SER A 69 2.22 -12.96 -10.94
N ALA A 70 2.99 -13.14 -12.01
CA ALA A 70 2.75 -12.50 -13.32
C ALA A 70 1.31 -12.71 -13.80
N GLY A 71 0.63 -11.62 -14.17
CA GLY A 71 -0.74 -11.62 -14.65
C GLY A 71 -1.82 -11.71 -13.56
N GLN A 72 -1.45 -11.91 -12.29
CA GLN A 72 -2.40 -11.97 -11.18
C GLN A 72 -2.90 -10.57 -10.80
N ARG A 73 -4.06 -10.52 -10.12
CA ARG A 73 -4.64 -9.29 -9.59
C ARG A 73 -4.30 -9.15 -8.11
N PHE A 74 -4.08 -7.92 -7.70
CA PHE A 74 -3.83 -7.51 -6.32
C PHE A 74 -4.71 -6.32 -5.97
N GLU A 75 -5.08 -6.22 -4.71
CA GLU A 75 -5.74 -5.08 -4.11
C GLU A 75 -4.70 -4.29 -3.31
N LEU A 76 -4.58 -3.01 -3.60
CA LEU A 76 -3.82 -2.08 -2.77
C LEU A 76 -4.80 -1.42 -1.81
N HIS A 77 -4.51 -1.46 -0.52
CA HIS A 77 -5.34 -0.86 0.53
C HIS A 77 -4.53 0.14 1.33
N ALA A 78 -5.07 1.34 1.55
CA ALA A 78 -4.52 2.30 2.47
C ALA A 78 -5.38 2.35 3.74
N TYR A 79 -4.74 2.19 4.90
CA TYR A 79 -5.40 2.29 6.21
C TYR A 79 -4.76 3.37 7.06
N ALA A 80 -5.57 4.20 7.71
CA ALA A 80 -5.13 5.03 8.82
C ALA A 80 -5.15 4.20 10.10
N VAL A 81 -3.97 3.92 10.63
CA VAL A 81 -3.73 3.14 11.86
C VAL A 81 -3.12 4.05 12.92
N SER A 82 -3.06 3.60 14.18
CA SER A 82 -2.35 4.33 15.24
C SER A 82 -0.84 4.39 14.96
N ASP A 83 -0.18 5.47 15.37
CA ASP A 83 1.28 5.63 15.19
C ASP A 83 2.11 4.50 15.83
N SER A 84 1.68 3.95 16.97
CA SER A 84 2.36 2.82 17.62
C SER A 84 2.31 1.54 16.78
N TYR A 85 1.17 1.26 16.18
CA TYR A 85 1.00 0.10 15.28
C TYR A 85 1.77 0.29 13.97
N ALA A 86 1.78 1.50 13.41
CA ALA A 86 2.63 1.80 12.25
C ALA A 86 4.11 1.62 12.57
N ALA A 87 4.57 2.07 13.74
CA ALA A 87 5.94 1.89 14.19
C ALA A 87 6.32 0.41 14.39
N GLU A 88 5.40 -0.41 14.91
CA GLU A 88 5.57 -1.87 14.99
C GLU A 88 5.68 -2.48 13.59
N LEU A 89 4.80 -2.13 12.65
CA LEU A 89 4.88 -2.63 11.28
C LEU A 89 6.20 -2.25 10.60
N SER A 90 6.68 -1.03 10.81
CA SER A 90 7.92 -0.55 10.18
C SER A 90 9.18 -1.25 10.67
N THR A 91 9.12 -2.09 11.71
CA THR A 91 10.24 -3.00 12.02
C THR A 91 10.41 -4.11 10.99
N HIS A 92 9.44 -4.27 10.08
CA HIS A 92 9.44 -5.24 8.98
C HIS A 92 9.62 -4.59 7.59
N ASP A 93 10.06 -3.32 7.52
CA ASP A 93 10.30 -2.63 6.25
C ASP A 93 11.25 -3.43 5.34
N GLY A 94 10.80 -3.73 4.12
CA GLY A 94 11.57 -4.48 3.13
C GLY A 94 11.50 -6.01 3.25
N GLU A 95 10.78 -6.53 4.25
CA GLU A 95 10.56 -7.97 4.42
C GLU A 95 9.10 -8.36 4.17
N PRO A 96 8.83 -9.54 3.59
CA PRO A 96 7.47 -10.04 3.45
C PRO A 96 6.81 -10.26 4.82
N TYR A 97 5.94 -9.34 5.23
CA TYR A 97 5.22 -9.41 6.49
C TYR A 97 3.71 -9.30 6.25
N TRP A 98 2.92 -10.17 6.87
CA TRP A 98 1.47 -10.17 6.71
C TRP A 98 0.75 -10.15 8.03
N VAL A 99 -0.43 -9.51 8.03
CA VAL A 99 -1.35 -9.46 9.16
C VAL A 99 -2.72 -10.02 8.76
N PRO A 100 -3.44 -10.67 9.69
CA PRO A 100 -4.76 -11.27 9.40
C PRO A 100 -5.87 -10.22 9.25
N SER A 101 -5.67 -9.04 9.84
CA SER A 101 -6.60 -7.90 9.77
C SER A 101 -5.85 -6.62 10.12
N VAL A 102 -6.26 -5.49 9.55
CA VAL A 102 -5.65 -4.19 9.84
C VAL A 102 -6.51 -3.42 10.85
N PRO A 103 -6.02 -3.14 12.07
CA PRO A 103 -6.73 -2.33 13.06
C PRO A 103 -6.67 -0.86 12.66
N GLY A 104 -7.70 -0.37 11.96
CA GLY A 104 -7.76 1.01 11.51
C GLY A 104 -8.90 1.32 10.56
N GLU A 105 -8.93 2.56 10.11
CA GLU A 105 -9.91 3.04 9.13
C GLU A 105 -9.35 2.87 7.72
N ARG A 106 -10.10 2.22 6.83
CA ARG A 106 -9.70 2.11 5.43
C ARG A 106 -9.93 3.45 4.74
N LEU A 107 -8.86 4.11 4.34
CA LEU A 107 -8.89 5.38 3.61
C LEU A 107 -9.33 5.17 2.16
N GLY A 108 -8.88 4.07 1.55
CA GLY A 108 -9.22 3.72 0.19
C GLY A 108 -8.59 2.41 -0.25
N TRP A 109 -9.00 1.94 -1.42
CA TRP A 109 -8.39 0.79 -2.06
C TRP A 109 -8.51 0.89 -3.58
N THR A 110 -7.68 0.13 -4.29
CA THR A 110 -7.77 -0.04 -5.74
C THR A 110 -7.30 -1.44 -6.13
N THR A 111 -7.63 -1.86 -7.35
CA THR A 111 -7.15 -3.12 -7.93
C THR A 111 -6.10 -2.83 -8.98
N VAL A 112 -5.01 -3.58 -8.92
CA VAL A 112 -3.95 -3.58 -9.93
C VAL A 112 -3.73 -4.98 -10.47
N LYS A 113 -3.34 -5.09 -11.73
CA LYS A 113 -2.83 -6.33 -12.33
C LYS A 113 -1.31 -6.26 -12.34
N ARG A 114 -0.65 -7.30 -11.85
CA ARG A 114 0.80 -7.39 -11.95
C ARG A 114 1.19 -7.80 -13.38
N ASP A 115 2.07 -7.06 -14.03
CA ASP A 115 2.64 -7.46 -15.32
C ASP A 115 3.78 -8.48 -15.15
N ASP A 116 4.42 -8.82 -16.26
CA ASP A 116 5.54 -9.75 -16.37
C ASP A 116 6.89 -9.12 -15.99
N ASN A 117 6.94 -7.80 -15.80
CA ASN A 117 8.16 -7.12 -15.39
C ASN A 117 8.36 -7.24 -13.88
N ALA A 118 9.42 -7.95 -13.49
CA ALA A 118 9.83 -8.05 -12.10
C ALA A 118 10.28 -6.70 -11.50
N GLY A 119 10.62 -5.69 -12.32
CA GLY A 119 11.15 -4.43 -11.83
C GLY A 119 12.43 -4.62 -10.99
N SER A 120 12.89 -3.57 -10.32
CA SER A 120 13.98 -3.66 -9.35
C SER A 120 13.58 -2.95 -8.06
N CYS A 121 13.35 -3.77 -7.02
CA CYS A 121 13.28 -3.38 -5.63
C CYS A 121 14.68 -3.65 -5.02
#